data_AF-A0A7C1D5V3-F1
#
_entry.id   AF-A0A7C1D5V3-F1
#
_cell.length_a   1.000
_cell.length_b   1.000
_cell.length_c   1.000
_cell.angle_alpha   90.00
_cell.angle_beta   90.00
_cell.angle_gamma   90.00
#
_symmetry.space_group_name_H-M   'P 1'
#
loop_
_entity.id
_entity.type
_entity.pdbx_description
1 polymer ?
#
loop_
_entity_poly.entity_id
_entity_poly.type
_entity_poly.pdbx_seq_one_letter_code
_entity_poly.pdbx_strand_id
1 'polypeptide(L)'
;MLDPSFDGKYPIIEITPSLSGPASRYIAEYRAYQQGAASYSDYPVQARPENVKNLVGSFSDAHIDRGKSILALIPEELKQELNVSQSAACLIYALFVGCDPDYRQAKLEVLRRALVPEKEIDEVDYICDILSALGDDIRLPLVELAVPSLHSLTSMGKRDFLKTITLLIEADAKVTLFEFTVQWMLKKLLTEKENISSKISFFSYSQVASDILVILNALAWAGKNGNAEKAKNAFEAGITKISEIADKKSDFIHEENISFNEVGLSLNQLSRSSFKIKESVIDSCAHCAFADNVINVSESDLLRVISLTLGCPLPPFLP
;
A
#
# COMPACT_ATOMS: atom_id res chain seq x y z
N MET A 1 -26.76 -35.83 17.52
CA MET A 1 -26.07 -37.07 17.92
C MET A 1 -24.89 -37.24 16.99
N LEU A 2 -23.68 -37.40 17.53
CA LEU A 2 -22.48 -37.65 16.74
C LEU A 2 -22.45 -39.13 16.31
N ASP A 3 -21.91 -39.39 15.12
CA ASP A 3 -21.76 -40.75 14.57
C ASP A 3 -20.83 -41.58 15.50
N PRO A 4 -21.28 -42.74 16.02
CA PRO A 4 -20.47 -43.61 16.90
C PRO A 4 -19.18 -44.15 16.24
N SER A 5 -19.06 -44.01 14.92
CA SER A 5 -17.94 -44.49 14.11
C SER A 5 -16.80 -43.47 13.99
N PHE A 6 -16.98 -42.25 14.51
CA PHE A 6 -16.03 -41.15 14.34
C PHE A 6 -14.79 -41.33 15.23
N ASP A 7 -13.64 -41.57 14.60
CA ASP A 7 -12.37 -41.91 15.27
C ASP A 7 -11.54 -40.69 15.69
N GLY A 8 -12.07 -39.48 15.51
CA GLY A 8 -11.38 -38.23 15.87
C GLY A 8 -10.18 -37.89 14.98
N LYS A 9 -9.93 -38.63 13.89
CA LYS A 9 -8.85 -38.36 12.94
C LYS A 9 -9.40 -37.68 11.71
N TYR A 10 -9.06 -36.41 11.55
CA TYR A 10 -9.30 -35.70 10.32
C TYR A 10 -8.31 -36.17 9.25
N PRO A 11 -8.75 -36.46 8.01
CA PRO A 11 -7.82 -36.74 6.93
C PRO A 11 -6.90 -35.53 6.76
N ILE A 12 -5.58 -35.76 6.75
CA ILE A 12 -4.60 -34.75 6.37
C ILE A 12 -4.80 -34.55 4.87
N ILE A 13 -5.54 -33.52 4.52
CA ILE A 13 -5.62 -33.05 3.14
C ILE A 13 -4.30 -32.34 2.90
N GLU A 14 -3.38 -32.99 2.19
CA GLU A 14 -2.27 -32.29 1.55
C GLU A 14 -2.87 -31.34 0.51
N ILE A 15 -3.17 -30.12 0.94
CA ILE A 15 -3.44 -29.01 0.04
C ILE A 15 -2.10 -28.72 -0.64
N THR A 16 -1.83 -29.40 -1.75
CA THR A 16 -0.86 -28.91 -2.71
C THR A 16 -1.43 -27.57 -3.17
N PRO A 17 -0.79 -26.43 -2.90
CA PRO A 17 -1.26 -25.17 -3.44
C PRO A 17 -1.16 -25.30 -4.96
N SER A 18 -2.30 -25.41 -5.63
CA SER A 18 -2.35 -25.25 -7.08
C SER A 18 -1.98 -23.80 -7.36
N LEU A 19 -0.72 -23.59 -7.74
CA LEU A 19 -0.19 -22.34 -8.30
C LEU A 19 -0.78 -22.09 -9.70
N SER A 20 -2.09 -22.25 -9.86
CA SER A 20 -2.78 -22.24 -11.15
C SER A 20 -3.93 -21.24 -11.20
N GLY A 21 -3.89 -20.20 -10.37
CA GLY A 21 -4.51 -18.92 -10.69
C GLY A 21 -3.45 -18.03 -11.33
N PRO A 22 -3.79 -17.16 -12.30
CA PRO A 22 -2.82 -16.20 -12.80
C PRO A 22 -2.33 -15.37 -11.62
N ALA A 23 -1.04 -15.44 -11.32
CA ALA A 23 -0.41 -14.51 -10.40
C ALA A 23 -0.77 -13.10 -10.89
N SER A 24 -1.34 -12.27 -10.01
CA SER A 24 -1.62 -10.84 -10.29
C SER A 24 -0.31 -10.13 -10.60
N ARG A 25 0.14 -10.25 -11.84
CA ARG A 25 1.30 -9.62 -12.44
C ARG A 25 0.79 -8.42 -13.21
N TYR A 26 1.25 -7.22 -12.91
CA TYR A 26 1.50 -6.16 -13.90
C TYR A 26 1.90 -4.83 -13.22
N ILE A 27 3.00 -4.25 -13.67
CA ILE A 27 3.08 -2.82 -13.98
C ILE A 27 3.55 -2.81 -15.44
N ALA A 28 2.64 -2.53 -16.37
CA ALA A 28 2.95 -2.11 -17.73
C ALA A 28 1.66 -1.64 -18.42
N GLU A 29 0.85 -0.85 -17.71
CA GLU A 29 -0.10 0.09 -18.32
C GLU A 29 -0.67 1.04 -17.26
N TYR A 30 0.22 1.82 -16.65
CA TYR A 30 -0.18 3.05 -15.95
C TYR A 30 -0.72 4.13 -16.92
N ARG A 31 -0.78 3.83 -18.23
CA ARG A 31 -1.33 4.72 -19.26
C ARG A 31 -2.85 4.75 -19.29
N ALA A 32 -3.54 3.71 -18.84
CA ALA A 32 -5.01 3.67 -18.94
C ALA A 32 -5.72 4.58 -17.93
N TYR A 33 -5.11 4.83 -16.76
CA TYR A 33 -5.60 5.83 -15.80
C TYR A 33 -5.24 7.29 -16.18
N GLN A 34 -4.50 7.52 -17.27
CA GLN A 34 -4.15 8.88 -17.72
C GLN A 34 -5.29 9.65 -18.39
N GLN A 35 -6.47 9.05 -18.63
CA GLN A 35 -7.57 9.82 -19.23
C GLN A 35 -8.35 10.70 -18.25
N GLY A 36 -7.99 10.66 -16.96
CA GLY A 36 -8.38 11.69 -15.97
C GLY A 36 -7.21 12.28 -15.16
N ALA A 37 -5.98 11.78 -15.34
CA ALA A 37 -4.84 12.14 -14.49
C ALA A 37 -4.30 13.53 -14.86
N ALA A 38 -4.49 14.50 -13.96
CA ALA A 38 -3.47 15.53 -13.79
C ALA A 38 -2.14 14.80 -13.56
N SER A 39 -1.12 15.12 -14.35
CA SER A 39 0.23 14.57 -14.18
C SER A 39 0.63 14.65 -12.70
N TYR A 40 1.00 13.51 -12.10
CA TYR A 40 1.74 13.53 -10.84
C TYR A 40 2.91 14.49 -11.02
N SER A 41 2.91 15.61 -10.31
CA SER A 41 4.00 16.55 -10.41
C SER A 41 5.20 15.93 -9.73
N ASP A 42 6.17 15.48 -10.51
CA ASP A 42 7.52 15.23 -9.99
C ASP A 42 7.98 16.50 -9.27
N TYR A 43 8.39 16.36 -8.02
CA TYR A 43 8.89 17.49 -7.25
C TYR A 43 10.30 17.22 -6.73
N PRO A 44 11.17 18.24 -6.76
CA PRO A 44 12.49 18.13 -6.16
C PRO A 44 12.31 18.03 -4.63
N VAL A 45 12.54 16.86 -4.05
CA VAL A 45 12.48 16.72 -2.60
C VAL A 45 13.69 17.38 -1.97
N GLN A 46 13.50 18.13 -0.89
CA GLN A 46 14.62 18.65 -0.09
C GLN A 46 15.35 17.58 0.74
N ALA A 47 14.92 16.31 0.68
CA ALA A 47 15.50 15.21 1.44
C ALA A 47 16.59 14.49 0.63
N ARG A 48 17.76 14.31 1.26
CA ARG A 48 18.80 13.40 0.76
C ARG A 48 18.53 11.99 1.27
N PRO A 49 18.78 10.93 0.47
CA PRO A 49 18.51 9.54 0.89
C PRO A 49 19.18 9.19 2.23
N GLU A 50 20.40 9.67 2.46
CA GLU A 50 21.16 9.44 3.70
C GLU A 50 20.47 9.98 4.97
N ASN A 51 19.60 10.97 4.80
CA ASN A 51 18.89 11.63 5.89
C ASN A 51 17.51 11.02 6.16
N VAL A 52 16.99 10.16 5.26
CA VAL A 52 15.61 9.64 5.36
C VAL A 52 15.40 8.82 6.63
N LYS A 53 16.38 8.02 7.05
CA LYS A 53 16.31 7.29 8.33
C LYS A 53 16.18 8.21 9.55
N ASN A 54 16.73 9.42 9.50
CA ASN A 54 16.61 10.41 10.56
C ASN A 54 15.23 11.08 10.59
N LEU A 55 14.46 10.95 9.51
CA LEU A 55 13.08 11.42 9.43
C LEU A 55 12.10 10.46 10.12
N VAL A 56 12.52 9.22 10.43
CA VAL A 56 11.64 8.24 11.08
C VAL A 56 11.12 8.79 12.41
N GLY A 57 9.79 8.92 12.50
CA GLY A 57 9.11 9.45 13.69
C GLY A 57 9.38 10.93 14.00
N SER A 58 10.03 11.69 13.10
CA SER A 58 10.27 13.12 13.29
C SER A 58 9.44 13.96 12.32
N PHE A 59 9.00 15.13 12.78
CA PHE A 59 8.26 16.12 11.99
C PHE A 59 8.81 17.51 12.28
N SER A 60 8.76 18.39 11.28
CA SER A 60 9.18 19.79 11.38
C SER A 60 7.99 20.73 11.20
N ASP A 61 8.17 22.02 11.48
CA ASP A 61 7.12 23.04 11.24
C ASP A 61 6.63 23.04 9.79
N ALA A 62 7.53 22.79 8.83
CA ALA A 62 7.16 22.68 7.42
C ALA A 62 6.21 21.50 7.13
N HIS A 63 6.35 20.39 7.86
CA HIS A 63 5.40 19.27 7.76
C HIS A 63 4.04 19.65 8.36
N ILE A 64 4.02 20.43 9.45
CA ILE A 64 2.78 20.93 10.06
C ILE A 64 2.05 21.86 9.09
N ASP A 65 2.77 22.79 8.45
CA ASP A 65 2.17 23.74 7.50
C ASP A 65 1.70 23.06 6.21
N ARG A 66 2.41 22.03 5.74
CA ARG A 66 1.93 21.16 4.66
C ARG A 66 0.64 20.45 5.06
N GLY A 67 0.57 19.91 6.28
CA GLY A 67 -0.65 19.28 6.82
C GLY A 67 -1.84 20.25 6.85
N LYS A 68 -1.65 21.48 7.33
CA LYS A 68 -2.69 22.53 7.29
C LYS A 68 -3.14 22.83 5.86
N SER A 69 -2.19 22.91 4.93
CA SER A 69 -2.49 23.18 3.52
C SER A 69 -3.32 22.05 2.89
N ILE A 70 -3.00 20.80 3.19
CA ILE A 70 -3.80 19.64 2.74
C ILE A 70 -5.19 19.67 3.36
N LEU A 71 -5.32 19.92 4.67
CA LEU A 71 -6.61 20.01 5.35
C LEU A 71 -7.50 21.13 4.79
N ALA A 72 -6.90 22.22 4.30
CA ALA A 72 -7.62 23.31 3.65
C ALA A 72 -8.16 22.95 2.26
N LEU A 73 -7.58 21.94 1.58
CA LEU A 73 -8.06 21.45 0.29
C LEU A 73 -9.26 20.51 0.41
N ILE A 74 -9.47 19.90 1.58
CA ILE A 74 -10.56 18.94 1.77
C ILE A 74 -11.88 19.71 1.97
N PRO A 75 -12.92 19.45 1.15
CA PRO A 75 -14.25 20.03 1.33
C PRO A 75 -14.85 19.68 2.70
N GLU A 76 -15.66 20.57 3.27
CA GLU A 76 -16.29 20.34 4.58
C GLU A 76 -17.22 19.13 4.57
N GLU A 77 -17.85 18.83 3.44
CA GLU A 77 -18.67 17.65 3.22
C GLU A 77 -17.86 16.37 3.50
N LEU A 78 -16.67 16.24 2.91
CA LEU A 78 -15.81 15.07 3.16
C LEU A 78 -15.28 15.02 4.60
N LYS A 79 -15.02 16.18 5.22
CA LYS A 79 -14.60 16.23 6.63
C LYS A 79 -15.67 15.69 7.56
N GLN A 80 -16.95 15.90 7.24
CA GLN A 80 -18.05 15.33 8.03
C GLN A 80 -18.08 13.80 7.91
N GLU A 81 -17.88 13.26 6.71
CA GLU A 81 -17.84 11.80 6.48
C GLU A 81 -16.72 11.12 7.29
N LEU A 82 -15.57 11.80 7.44
CA LEU A 82 -14.43 11.29 8.20
C LEU A 82 -14.70 11.12 9.70
N ASN A 83 -15.75 11.71 10.27
CA ASN A 83 -16.05 11.63 11.71
C ASN A 83 -17.01 10.49 12.10
N VAL A 84 -17.61 9.81 11.12
CA VAL A 84 -18.57 8.71 11.35
C VAL A 84 -18.00 7.43 10.77
N SER A 85 -17.96 6.35 11.53
CA SER A 85 -17.26 5.11 11.13
C SER A 85 -17.80 4.49 9.83
N GLN A 86 -19.10 4.57 9.59
CA GLN A 86 -19.77 4.01 8.41
C GLN A 86 -19.57 4.90 7.17
N SER A 87 -19.68 6.21 7.33
CA SER A 87 -19.38 7.18 6.28
C SER A 87 -17.91 7.21 5.90
N ALA A 88 -17.00 7.09 6.88
CA ALA A 88 -15.58 6.93 6.63
C ALA A 88 -15.30 5.66 5.81
N ALA A 89 -16.03 4.57 6.05
CA ALA A 89 -15.93 3.36 5.22
C ALA A 89 -16.42 3.60 3.79
N CYS A 90 -17.53 4.35 3.61
CA CYS A 90 -18.01 4.77 2.30
C CYS A 90 -17.00 5.63 1.56
N LEU A 91 -16.34 6.57 2.24
CA LEU A 91 -15.27 7.37 1.68
C LEU A 91 -14.12 6.50 1.19
N ILE A 92 -13.70 5.49 1.98
CA ILE A 92 -12.67 4.56 1.51
C ILE A 92 -13.17 3.78 0.29
N TYR A 93 -14.39 3.23 0.31
CA TYR A 93 -14.93 2.53 -0.87
C TYR A 93 -14.93 3.43 -2.11
N ALA A 94 -15.29 4.71 -1.98
CA ALA A 94 -15.25 5.67 -3.07
C ALA A 94 -13.83 5.88 -3.64
N LEU A 95 -12.80 5.89 -2.80
CA LEU A 95 -11.40 5.94 -3.25
C LEU A 95 -11.01 4.70 -4.09
N PHE A 96 -11.59 3.52 -3.81
CA PHE A 96 -11.36 2.29 -4.58
C PHE A 96 -12.24 2.18 -5.83
N VAL A 97 -13.47 2.67 -5.77
CA VAL A 97 -14.36 2.77 -6.93
C VAL A 97 -13.77 3.72 -7.97
N GLY A 98 -13.20 4.84 -7.50
CA GLY A 98 -12.54 5.83 -8.35
C GLY A 98 -13.53 6.68 -9.16
N CYS A 99 -12.96 7.59 -9.94
CA CYS A 99 -13.71 8.60 -10.70
C CYS A 99 -13.92 8.21 -12.18
N ASP A 100 -13.36 7.10 -12.62
CA ASP A 100 -13.47 6.65 -14.02
C ASP A 100 -14.88 6.11 -14.28
N PRO A 101 -15.68 6.79 -15.14
CA PRO A 101 -17.06 6.38 -15.41
C PRO A 101 -17.15 4.98 -16.02
N ASP A 102 -16.13 4.52 -16.74
CA ASP A 102 -16.14 3.22 -17.42
C ASP A 102 -16.05 2.05 -16.42
N TYR A 103 -15.37 2.26 -15.29
CA TYR A 103 -15.17 1.24 -14.26
C TYR A 103 -16.05 1.45 -13.02
N ARG A 104 -16.54 2.67 -12.79
CA ARG A 104 -17.34 3.03 -11.61
C ARG A 104 -18.57 2.15 -11.46
N GLN A 105 -19.37 1.99 -12.52
CA GLN A 105 -20.59 1.15 -12.45
C GLN A 105 -20.26 -0.32 -12.15
N ALA A 106 -19.17 -0.85 -12.71
CA ALA A 106 -18.74 -2.22 -12.44
C ALA A 106 -18.29 -2.40 -10.98
N LYS A 107 -17.57 -1.44 -10.40
CA LYS A 107 -17.14 -1.47 -8.99
C LYS A 107 -18.29 -1.21 -8.01
N LEU A 108 -19.29 -0.39 -8.34
CA LEU A 108 -20.52 -0.28 -7.54
C LEU A 108 -21.30 -1.61 -7.50
N GLU A 109 -21.32 -2.35 -8.61
CA GLU A 109 -21.93 -3.69 -8.63
C GLU A 109 -21.16 -4.71 -7.79
N VAL A 110 -19.85 -4.51 -7.58
CA VAL A 110 -19.08 -5.30 -6.60
C VAL A 110 -19.59 -5.03 -5.18
N LEU A 111 -19.88 -3.77 -4.83
CA LEU A 111 -20.44 -3.41 -3.51
C LEU A 111 -21.80 -4.07 -3.28
N ARG A 112 -22.70 -4.04 -4.28
CA ARG A 112 -24.00 -4.74 -4.22
C ARG A 112 -23.83 -6.23 -3.97
N ARG A 113 -22.93 -6.88 -4.71
CA ARG A 113 -22.61 -8.31 -4.52
C ARG A 113 -21.95 -8.61 -3.19
N ALA A 114 -21.23 -7.65 -2.62
CA ALA A 114 -20.66 -7.71 -1.27
C ALA A 114 -21.70 -7.47 -0.16
N LEU A 115 -22.97 -7.25 -0.52
CA LEU A 115 -24.09 -6.98 0.39
C LEU A 115 -23.94 -5.67 1.17
N VAL A 116 -23.23 -4.69 0.60
CA VAL A 116 -23.25 -3.31 1.11
C VAL A 116 -24.66 -2.74 0.92
N PRO A 117 -25.27 -2.10 1.94
CA PRO A 117 -26.61 -1.52 1.82
C PRO A 117 -26.71 -0.49 0.70
N GLU A 118 -27.82 -0.46 -0.04
CA GLU A 118 -27.99 0.46 -1.19
C GLU A 118 -27.80 1.94 -0.81
N LYS A 119 -28.22 2.33 0.40
CA LYS A 119 -28.00 3.68 0.91
C LYS A 119 -26.50 4.04 0.99
N GLU A 120 -25.64 3.10 1.40
CA GLU A 120 -24.19 3.31 1.44
C GLU A 120 -23.61 3.34 0.03
N ILE A 121 -24.17 2.58 -0.91
CA ILE A 121 -23.74 2.60 -2.31
C ILE A 121 -24.08 3.95 -2.95
N ASP A 122 -25.26 4.51 -2.68
CA ASP A 122 -25.64 5.86 -3.11
C ASP A 122 -24.69 6.92 -2.53
N GLU A 123 -24.29 6.76 -1.26
CA GLU A 123 -23.33 7.64 -0.58
C GLU A 123 -21.93 7.52 -1.20
N VAL A 124 -21.47 6.31 -1.50
CA VAL A 124 -20.21 6.06 -2.22
C VAL A 124 -20.23 6.74 -3.60
N ASP A 125 -21.32 6.59 -4.35
CA ASP A 125 -21.47 7.18 -5.67
C ASP A 125 -21.39 8.71 -5.59
N TYR A 126 -22.11 9.32 -4.64
CA TYR A 126 -22.03 10.76 -4.40
C TYR A 126 -20.62 11.24 -4.00
N ILE A 127 -19.92 10.51 -3.13
CA ILE A 127 -18.54 10.84 -2.73
C ILE A 127 -17.58 10.75 -3.93
N CYS A 128 -17.78 9.81 -4.85
CA CYS A 128 -16.96 9.71 -6.07
C CYS A 128 -17.03 11.00 -6.91
N ASP A 129 -18.20 11.63 -7.01
CA ASP A 129 -18.35 12.90 -7.73
C ASP A 129 -17.53 14.02 -7.06
N ILE A 130 -17.53 14.09 -5.73
CA ILE A 130 -16.73 15.07 -4.98
C ILE A 130 -15.23 14.80 -5.17
N LEU A 131 -14.82 13.53 -5.08
CA LEU A 131 -13.41 13.13 -5.25
C LEU A 131 -12.90 13.42 -6.67
N SER A 132 -13.75 13.38 -7.69
CA SER A 132 -13.36 13.67 -9.07
C SER A 132 -12.88 15.11 -9.29
N ALA A 133 -13.29 16.03 -8.42
CA ALA A 133 -12.85 17.42 -8.41
C ALA A 133 -11.53 17.64 -7.63
N LEU A 134 -11.02 16.61 -6.96
CA LEU A 134 -9.85 16.69 -6.10
C LEU A 134 -8.65 15.99 -6.74
N GLY A 135 -7.45 16.53 -6.53
CA GLY A 135 -6.21 15.94 -7.05
C GLY A 135 -5.82 14.65 -6.31
N ASP A 136 -4.99 13.82 -6.93
CA ASP A 136 -4.59 12.53 -6.36
C ASP A 136 -3.77 12.65 -5.06
N ASP A 137 -3.09 13.78 -4.87
CA ASP A 137 -2.26 14.09 -3.70
C ASP A 137 -3.01 14.05 -2.37
N ILE A 138 -4.35 14.15 -2.38
CA ILE A 138 -5.16 14.12 -1.16
C ILE A 138 -5.69 12.73 -0.82
N ARG A 139 -5.57 11.74 -1.71
CA ARG A 139 -6.15 10.41 -1.51
C ARG A 139 -5.56 9.72 -0.28
N LEU A 140 -4.24 9.66 -0.16
CA LEU A 140 -3.59 9.02 1.00
C LEU A 140 -3.87 9.79 2.31
N PRO A 141 -3.79 11.14 2.36
CA PRO A 141 -4.26 11.90 3.52
C PRO A 141 -5.70 11.60 3.95
N LEU A 142 -6.63 11.44 3.00
CA LEU A 142 -8.01 11.07 3.31
C LEU A 142 -8.10 9.70 3.98
N VAL A 143 -7.31 8.72 3.52
CA VAL A 143 -7.25 7.41 4.16
C VAL A 143 -6.71 7.54 5.58
N GLU A 144 -5.60 8.26 5.78
CA GLU A 144 -5.00 8.48 7.11
C GLU A 144 -5.99 9.14 8.08
N LEU A 145 -6.77 10.12 7.62
CA LEU A 145 -7.81 10.78 8.42
C LEU A 145 -9.03 9.89 8.70
N ALA A 146 -9.32 8.91 7.85
CA ALA A 146 -10.45 7.99 8.05
C ALA A 146 -10.15 6.91 9.09
N VAL A 147 -8.87 6.52 9.25
CA VAL A 147 -8.45 5.42 10.13
C VAL A 147 -9.02 5.53 11.56
N PRO A 148 -8.94 6.68 12.26
CA PRO A 148 -9.48 6.81 13.62
C PRO A 148 -10.96 6.43 13.73
N SER A 149 -11.78 6.86 12.78
CA SER A 149 -13.21 6.54 12.75
C SER A 149 -13.47 5.08 12.39
N LEU A 150 -12.65 4.51 11.49
CA LEU A 150 -12.71 3.08 11.16
C LEU A 150 -12.34 2.19 12.37
N HIS A 151 -11.56 2.68 13.33
CA HIS A 151 -11.30 1.93 14.57
C HIS A 151 -12.56 1.70 15.40
N SER A 152 -13.57 2.57 15.29
CA SER A 152 -14.86 2.45 15.98
C SER A 152 -15.79 1.38 15.36
N LEU A 153 -15.46 0.83 14.19
CA LEU A 153 -16.17 -0.32 13.63
C LEU A 153 -16.08 -1.53 14.58
N THR A 154 -17.15 -2.33 14.63
CA THR A 154 -17.14 -3.59 15.39
C THR A 154 -16.13 -4.58 14.78
N SER A 155 -15.69 -5.59 15.54
CA SER A 155 -14.78 -6.63 15.03
C SER A 155 -15.35 -7.40 13.83
N MET A 156 -16.67 -7.49 13.70
CA MET A 156 -17.33 -8.05 12.51
C MET A 156 -17.31 -7.02 11.37
N GLY A 157 -17.72 -5.78 11.64
CA GLY A 157 -17.69 -4.69 10.67
C GLY A 157 -16.31 -4.45 10.04
N LYS A 158 -15.22 -4.52 10.82
CA LYS A 158 -13.84 -4.43 10.30
C LYS A 158 -13.50 -5.56 9.33
N ARG A 159 -13.96 -6.79 9.62
CA ARG A 159 -13.72 -7.95 8.75
C ARG A 159 -14.50 -7.82 7.45
N ASP A 160 -15.76 -7.42 7.53
CA ASP A 160 -16.62 -7.24 6.36
C ASP A 160 -16.13 -6.06 5.49
N PHE A 161 -15.69 -4.97 6.12
CA PHE A 161 -15.05 -3.83 5.47
C PHE A 161 -13.80 -4.25 4.68
N LEU A 162 -12.82 -4.89 5.33
CA LEU A 162 -11.59 -5.33 4.67
C LEU A 162 -11.83 -6.37 3.57
N LYS A 163 -12.85 -7.23 3.74
CA LYS A 163 -13.27 -8.17 2.71
C LYS A 163 -13.85 -7.43 1.49
N THR A 164 -14.68 -6.43 1.71
CA THR A 164 -15.26 -5.59 0.64
C THR A 164 -14.16 -4.86 -0.13
N ILE A 165 -13.17 -4.29 0.57
CA ILE A 165 -11.99 -3.69 -0.07
C ILE A 165 -11.26 -4.70 -0.95
N THR A 166 -11.06 -5.92 -0.47
CA THR A 166 -10.40 -6.98 -1.25
C THR A 166 -11.20 -7.31 -2.52
N LEU A 167 -12.53 -7.40 -2.43
CA LEU A 167 -13.40 -7.63 -3.59
C LEU A 167 -13.32 -6.49 -4.62
N LEU A 168 -13.24 -5.23 -4.17
CA LEU A 168 -13.12 -4.07 -5.05
C LEU A 168 -11.80 -4.07 -5.83
N ILE A 169 -10.70 -4.43 -5.17
CA ILE A 169 -9.35 -4.51 -5.76
C ILE A 169 -9.27 -5.67 -6.76
N GLU A 170 -9.90 -6.80 -6.45
CA GLU A 170 -9.86 -7.98 -7.32
C GLU A 170 -10.83 -7.89 -8.51
N ALA A 171 -11.71 -6.88 -8.54
CA ALA A 171 -12.80 -6.77 -9.50
C ALA A 171 -12.34 -6.66 -10.97
N ASP A 172 -11.22 -5.98 -11.22
CA ASP A 172 -10.65 -5.75 -12.54
C ASP A 172 -9.39 -6.60 -12.81
N ALA A 173 -9.06 -7.52 -11.89
CA ALA A 173 -7.86 -8.34 -11.89
C ALA A 173 -6.53 -7.54 -11.99
N LYS A 174 -6.55 -6.25 -11.67
CA LYS A 174 -5.39 -5.36 -11.68
C LYS A 174 -5.24 -4.71 -10.31
N VAL A 175 -4.06 -4.83 -9.71
CA VAL A 175 -3.78 -4.17 -8.43
C VAL A 175 -2.88 -2.98 -8.69
N THR A 176 -3.39 -1.78 -8.47
CA THR A 176 -2.57 -0.57 -8.52
C THR A 176 -1.72 -0.44 -7.25
N LEU A 177 -0.63 0.33 -7.34
CA LEU A 177 0.20 0.65 -6.18
C LEU A 177 -0.61 1.34 -5.07
N PHE A 178 -1.53 2.24 -5.44
CA PHE A 178 -2.42 2.91 -4.51
C PHE A 178 -3.35 1.90 -3.79
N GLU A 179 -4.01 1.02 -4.53
CA GLU A 179 -4.90 0.00 -3.96
C GLU A 179 -4.16 -0.94 -3.00
N PHE A 180 -2.98 -1.41 -3.42
CA PHE A 180 -2.11 -2.24 -2.58
C PHE A 180 -1.72 -1.50 -1.29
N THR A 181 -1.24 -0.26 -1.42
CA THR A 181 -0.83 0.63 -0.33
C THR A 181 -1.94 0.79 0.71
N VAL A 182 -3.13 1.19 0.24
CA VAL A 182 -4.27 1.48 1.10
C VAL A 182 -4.81 0.21 1.75
N GLN A 183 -4.96 -0.88 0.99
CA GLN A 183 -5.39 -2.18 1.54
C GLN A 183 -4.44 -2.65 2.65
N TRP A 184 -3.14 -2.56 2.39
CA TRP A 184 -2.12 -2.97 3.35
C TRP A 184 -2.20 -2.11 4.62
N MET A 185 -2.24 -0.79 4.47
CA MET A 185 -2.32 0.16 5.59
C MET A 185 -3.59 -0.06 6.43
N LEU A 186 -4.76 -0.19 5.80
CA LEU A 186 -6.02 -0.42 6.49
C LEU A 186 -6.02 -1.78 7.21
N LYS A 187 -5.52 -2.84 6.57
CA LYS A 187 -5.39 -4.15 7.20
C LYS A 187 -4.49 -4.06 8.44
N LYS A 188 -3.33 -3.43 8.31
CA LYS A 188 -2.38 -3.23 9.42
C LYS A 188 -3.05 -2.49 10.58
N LEU A 189 -3.55 -1.29 10.33
CA LEU A 189 -4.06 -0.40 11.36
C LEU A 189 -5.34 -0.93 12.01
N LEU A 190 -6.22 -1.60 11.26
CA LEU A 190 -7.51 -2.07 11.80
C LEU A 190 -7.45 -3.47 12.43
N THR A 191 -6.51 -4.33 12.03
CA THR A 191 -6.43 -5.73 12.51
C THR A 191 -5.35 -5.97 13.55
N GLU A 192 -4.29 -5.16 13.57
CA GLU A 192 -3.31 -5.24 14.64
C GLU A 192 -3.90 -4.61 15.90
N LYS A 193 -4.50 -5.46 16.73
CA LYS A 193 -4.51 -5.20 18.17
C LYS A 193 -3.06 -4.99 18.61
N GLU A 194 -2.85 -4.23 19.68
CA GLU A 194 -1.57 -3.90 20.35
C GLU A 194 -0.72 -5.12 20.80
N ASN A 195 -0.80 -6.27 20.12
CA ASN A 195 0.19 -7.33 20.17
C ASN A 195 1.46 -6.85 19.47
N ILE A 196 2.20 -6.02 20.20
CA ILE A 196 3.56 -5.52 19.98
C ILE A 196 4.61 -6.67 19.92
N SER A 197 4.16 -7.93 19.91
CA SER A 197 5.04 -9.11 19.90
C SER A 197 4.69 -10.06 18.75
N SER A 198 4.75 -9.57 17.50
CA SER A 198 5.14 -10.47 16.43
C SER A 198 6.56 -10.93 16.75
N LYS A 199 6.73 -12.18 17.18
CA LYS A 199 8.03 -12.73 17.56
C LYS A 199 9.05 -12.46 16.45
N ILE A 200 10.05 -11.62 16.75
CA ILE A 200 11.16 -11.34 15.83
C ILE A 200 11.80 -12.69 15.48
N SER A 201 11.82 -13.00 14.19
CA SER A 201 12.20 -14.31 13.65
C SER A 201 13.46 -14.23 12.79
N PHE A 202 13.78 -13.06 12.24
CA PHE A 202 14.90 -12.88 11.31
C PHE A 202 15.93 -11.91 11.87
N PHE A 203 17.19 -12.34 11.90
CA PHE A 203 18.31 -11.58 12.49
C PHE A 203 19.49 -11.42 11.53
N SER A 204 19.43 -12.01 10.34
CA SER A 204 20.44 -11.86 9.29
C SER A 204 19.81 -11.48 7.95
N TYR A 205 20.51 -10.66 7.17
CA TYR A 205 20.04 -10.23 5.84
C TYR A 205 19.86 -11.41 4.88
N SER A 206 20.68 -12.45 5.01
CA SER A 206 20.59 -13.65 4.17
C SER A 206 19.25 -14.37 4.27
N GLN A 207 18.59 -14.33 5.44
CA GLN A 207 17.27 -14.95 5.68
C GLN A 207 16.12 -14.22 4.98
N VAL A 208 16.27 -12.92 4.71
CA VAL A 208 15.24 -12.06 4.12
C VAL A 208 15.72 -11.41 2.82
N ALA A 209 16.79 -11.93 2.23
CA ALA A 209 17.41 -11.34 1.05
C ALA A 209 16.42 -11.26 -0.11
N SER A 210 15.72 -12.37 -0.40
CA SER A 210 14.71 -12.41 -1.46
C SER A 210 13.62 -11.35 -1.24
N ASP A 211 13.16 -11.19 0.01
CA ASP A 211 12.13 -10.22 0.35
C ASP A 211 12.61 -8.78 0.11
N ILE A 212 13.86 -8.47 0.49
CA ILE A 212 14.46 -7.15 0.22
C ILE A 212 14.54 -6.88 -1.29
N LEU A 213 14.94 -7.87 -2.09
CA LEU A 213 15.03 -7.74 -3.55
C LEU A 213 13.66 -7.46 -4.17
N VAL A 214 12.61 -8.16 -3.72
CA VAL A 214 11.22 -7.93 -4.18
C VAL A 214 10.78 -6.49 -3.89
N ILE A 215 11.01 -5.99 -2.67
CA ILE A 215 10.63 -4.61 -2.30
C ILE A 215 11.43 -3.58 -3.10
N LEU A 216 12.74 -3.77 -3.25
CA LEU A 216 13.58 -2.86 -4.03
C LEU A 216 13.19 -2.86 -5.51
N ASN A 217 12.83 -4.02 -6.10
CA ASN A 217 12.36 -4.08 -7.47
C ASN A 217 11.02 -3.35 -7.64
N ALA A 218 10.09 -3.55 -6.70
CA ALA A 218 8.81 -2.84 -6.70
C ALA A 218 8.99 -1.32 -6.66
N LEU A 219 9.88 -0.84 -5.79
CA LEU A 219 10.17 0.59 -5.64
C LEU A 219 10.96 1.16 -6.83
N ALA A 220 11.89 0.39 -7.40
CA ALA A 220 12.70 0.80 -8.53
C ALA A 220 11.86 1.09 -9.79
N TRP A 221 10.76 0.37 -9.97
CA TRP A 221 9.83 0.61 -11.08
C TRP A 221 8.73 1.61 -10.75
N ALA A 222 8.56 1.99 -9.47
CA ALA A 222 7.58 2.98 -9.06
C ALA A 222 7.90 4.32 -9.74
N GLY A 223 6.98 4.81 -10.58
CA GLY A 223 7.07 6.08 -11.32
C GLY A 223 8.28 6.28 -12.24
N LYS A 224 9.01 5.21 -12.61
CA LYS A 224 10.02 5.27 -13.69
C LYS A 224 9.44 5.12 -15.10
N ASN A 225 8.10 5.14 -15.24
CA ASN A 225 7.37 5.21 -16.52
C ASN A 225 7.84 4.22 -17.59
N GLY A 226 8.20 2.98 -17.20
CA GLY A 226 8.68 1.95 -18.11
C GLY A 226 10.13 2.12 -18.58
N ASN A 227 10.91 3.03 -17.99
CA ASN A 227 12.33 3.18 -18.29
C ASN A 227 13.16 2.15 -17.51
N ALA A 228 13.46 1.03 -18.17
CA ALA A 228 14.22 -0.08 -17.60
C ALA A 228 15.62 0.31 -17.11
N GLU A 229 16.29 1.26 -17.77
CA GLU A 229 17.63 1.71 -17.36
C GLU A 229 17.56 2.50 -16.04
N LYS A 230 16.60 3.42 -15.92
CA LYS A 230 16.36 4.16 -14.68
C LYS A 230 15.96 3.23 -13.54
N ALA A 231 15.07 2.27 -13.80
CA ALA A 231 14.66 1.30 -12.79
C ALA A 231 15.84 0.44 -12.32
N LYS A 232 16.68 -0.04 -13.24
CA LYS A 232 17.90 -0.78 -12.89
C LYS A 232 18.85 0.06 -12.04
N ASN A 233 19.09 1.32 -12.41
CA ASN A 233 19.97 2.21 -11.64
C ASN A 233 19.42 2.49 -10.24
N ALA A 234 18.10 2.67 -10.10
CA ALA A 234 17.43 2.83 -8.81
C ALA A 234 17.58 1.60 -7.93
N PHE A 235 17.31 0.42 -8.49
CA PHE A 235 17.51 -0.84 -7.78
C PHE A 235 18.96 -1.01 -7.28
N GLU A 236 19.93 -0.69 -8.14
CA GLU A 236 21.37 -0.76 -7.82
C GLU A 236 21.76 0.21 -6.70
N ALA A 237 21.24 1.44 -6.75
CA ALA A 237 21.46 2.43 -5.70
C ALA A 237 20.95 1.93 -4.34
N GLY A 238 19.81 1.24 -4.32
CA GLY A 238 19.27 0.65 -3.09
C GLY A 238 20.06 -0.55 -2.58
N ILE A 239 20.33 -1.55 -3.43
CA ILE A 239 20.93 -2.82 -2.98
C ILE A 239 22.36 -2.68 -2.47
N THR A 240 23.12 -1.70 -2.99
CA THR A 240 24.49 -1.43 -2.54
C THR A 240 24.58 -1.01 -1.07
N LYS A 241 23.46 -0.65 -0.44
CA LYS A 241 23.38 -0.32 0.99
C LYS A 241 23.42 -1.54 1.90
N ILE A 242 23.16 -2.74 1.37
CA ILE A 242 23.25 -4.00 2.12
C ILE A 242 24.26 -4.91 1.43
N SER A 243 25.53 -4.71 1.76
CA SER A 243 26.67 -5.44 1.17
C SER A 243 26.52 -6.96 1.20
N GLU A 244 25.88 -7.48 2.25
CA GLU A 244 25.69 -8.92 2.51
C GLU A 244 24.75 -9.61 1.52
N ILE A 245 23.97 -8.84 0.76
CA ILE A 245 23.06 -9.36 -0.28
C ILE A 245 23.36 -8.79 -1.66
N ALA A 246 24.34 -7.91 -1.80
CA ALA A 246 24.73 -7.30 -3.08
C ALA A 246 25.15 -8.37 -4.09
N ASP A 247 25.85 -9.42 -3.65
CA ASP A 247 26.26 -10.53 -4.51
C ASP A 247 25.07 -11.38 -4.99
N LYS A 248 23.98 -11.45 -4.21
CA LYS A 248 22.75 -12.18 -4.61
C LYS A 248 21.96 -11.48 -5.72
N LYS A 249 22.36 -10.26 -6.11
CA LYS A 249 21.78 -9.53 -7.24
C LYS A 249 21.90 -10.32 -8.55
N SER A 250 22.99 -11.05 -8.76
CA SER A 250 23.26 -11.72 -10.03
C SER A 250 22.16 -12.70 -10.44
N ASP A 251 21.46 -13.24 -9.45
CA ASP A 251 20.46 -14.28 -9.62
C ASP A 251 19.03 -13.71 -9.65
N PHE A 252 18.85 -12.41 -9.44
CA PHE A 252 17.54 -11.76 -9.39
C PHE A 252 17.14 -11.21 -10.76
N ILE A 253 15.93 -11.58 -11.21
CA ILE A 253 15.39 -11.10 -12.48
C ILE A 253 14.66 -9.78 -12.25
N HIS A 254 15.12 -8.72 -12.91
CA HIS A 254 14.45 -7.43 -12.93
C HIS A 254 13.25 -7.47 -13.86
N GLU A 255 12.08 -7.74 -13.29
CA GLU A 255 10.82 -7.73 -14.03
C GLU A 255 10.07 -6.42 -13.79
N GLU A 256 9.56 -5.83 -14.87
CA GLU A 256 8.61 -4.70 -14.82
C GLU A 256 7.26 -5.15 -14.23
N ASN A 257 6.89 -6.41 -14.49
CA ASN A 257 5.64 -7.03 -14.02
C ASN A 257 5.73 -7.46 -12.55
N ILE A 258 5.70 -6.48 -11.66
CA ILE A 258 5.69 -6.71 -10.22
C ILE A 258 4.36 -7.33 -9.78
N SER A 259 4.46 -8.35 -8.93
CA SER A 259 3.31 -8.93 -8.23
C SER A 259 3.15 -8.24 -6.87
N PHE A 260 2.12 -7.41 -6.71
CA PHE A 260 1.84 -6.76 -5.42
C PHE A 260 1.47 -7.75 -4.31
N ASN A 261 0.97 -8.94 -4.67
CA ASN A 261 0.80 -10.03 -3.72
C ASN A 261 2.15 -10.50 -3.15
N GLU A 262 3.17 -10.63 -3.99
CA GLU A 262 4.53 -10.96 -3.55
C GLU A 262 5.12 -9.84 -2.69
N VAL A 263 4.93 -8.57 -3.08
CA VAL A 263 5.33 -7.40 -2.27
C VAL A 263 4.69 -7.46 -0.88
N GLY A 264 3.39 -7.75 -0.78
CA GLY A 264 2.68 -7.89 0.49
C GLY A 264 3.20 -9.04 1.35
N LEU A 265 3.52 -10.19 0.76
CA LEU A 265 4.13 -11.32 1.46
C LEU A 265 5.52 -10.98 1.99
N SER A 266 6.36 -10.36 1.15
CA SER A 266 7.71 -9.94 1.53
C SER A 266 7.70 -8.87 2.62
N LEU A 267 6.80 -7.90 2.55
CA LEU A 267 6.58 -6.93 3.62
C LEU A 267 6.19 -7.60 4.95
N ASN A 268 5.30 -8.60 4.93
CA ASN A 268 4.94 -9.34 6.13
C ASN A 268 6.13 -10.12 6.70
N GLN A 269 6.99 -10.71 5.87
CA GLN A 269 8.20 -11.37 6.36
C GLN A 269 9.20 -10.38 6.95
N LEU A 270 9.45 -9.26 6.26
CA LEU A 270 10.34 -8.21 6.72
C LEU A 270 9.87 -7.58 8.03
N SER A 271 8.56 -7.48 8.27
CA SER A 271 8.00 -6.99 9.53
C SER A 271 8.44 -7.80 10.76
N ARG A 272 8.83 -9.07 10.56
CA ARG A 272 9.32 -10.00 11.59
C ARG A 272 10.84 -9.97 11.75
N SER A 273 11.52 -9.04 11.08
CA SER A 273 12.97 -8.87 11.19
C SER A 273 13.37 -8.03 12.39
N SER A 274 14.64 -8.14 12.81
CA SER A 274 15.23 -7.27 13.81
C SER A 274 15.19 -5.80 13.37
N PHE A 275 15.20 -4.88 14.33
CA PHE A 275 15.19 -3.44 14.04
C PHE A 275 16.35 -3.01 13.13
N LYS A 276 17.55 -3.58 13.34
CA LYS A 276 18.73 -3.32 12.49
C LYS A 276 18.48 -3.65 11.01
N ILE A 277 17.81 -4.77 10.74
CA ILE A 277 17.45 -5.15 9.37
C ILE A 277 16.45 -4.14 8.82
N LYS A 278 15.39 -3.84 9.57
CA LYS A 278 14.35 -2.90 9.16
C LYS A 278 14.92 -1.52 8.82
N GLU A 279 15.78 -0.98 9.68
CA GLU A 279 16.50 0.28 9.44
C GLU A 279 17.29 0.26 8.13
N SER A 280 18.03 -0.83 7.88
CA SER A 280 18.82 -0.98 6.65
C SER A 280 17.95 -1.14 5.42
N VAL A 281 16.79 -1.80 5.53
CA VAL A 281 15.80 -1.86 4.45
C VAL A 281 15.24 -0.47 4.14
N ILE A 282 14.90 0.33 5.15
CA ILE A 282 14.44 1.71 4.92
C ILE A 282 15.51 2.57 4.25
N ASP A 283 16.77 2.49 4.71
CA ASP A 283 17.90 3.20 4.11
C ASP A 283 18.11 2.78 2.65
N SER A 284 18.04 1.48 2.35
CA SER A 284 18.13 0.94 0.99
C SER A 284 16.97 1.41 0.11
N CYS A 285 15.75 1.41 0.63
CA CYS A 285 14.57 1.87 -0.10
C CYS A 285 14.66 3.37 -0.39
N ALA A 286 15.15 4.18 0.56
CA ALA A 286 15.43 5.59 0.32
C ALA A 286 16.47 5.79 -0.78
N HIS A 287 17.59 5.07 -0.76
CA HIS A 287 18.58 5.17 -1.83
C HIS A 287 18.03 4.71 -3.20
N CYS A 288 17.09 3.77 -3.22
CA CYS A 288 16.38 3.35 -4.43
C CYS A 288 15.46 4.46 -4.97
N ALA A 289 14.55 4.96 -4.13
CA ALA A 289 13.57 5.98 -4.52
C ALA A 289 14.23 7.29 -4.98
N PHE A 290 15.33 7.70 -4.35
CA PHE A 290 16.00 8.98 -4.62
C PHE A 290 17.15 8.87 -5.64
N ALA A 291 17.25 7.77 -6.39
CA ALA A 291 18.40 7.51 -7.26
C ALA A 291 18.63 8.54 -8.37
N ASP A 292 17.58 9.21 -8.83
CA ASP A 292 17.63 10.30 -9.82
C ASP A 292 17.44 11.70 -9.21
N ASN A 293 17.58 11.84 -7.89
CA ASN A 293 17.44 13.10 -7.12
C ASN A 293 16.07 13.80 -7.25
N VAL A 294 15.07 13.11 -7.77
CA VAL A 294 13.68 13.57 -7.88
C VAL A 294 12.81 12.42 -7.39
N ILE A 295 11.89 12.68 -6.45
CA ILE A 295 10.91 11.66 -6.07
C ILE A 295 9.62 11.92 -6.84
N ASN A 296 9.01 10.86 -7.33
CA ASN A 296 7.63 10.91 -7.76
C ASN A 296 6.69 10.53 -6.59
N VAL A 297 5.41 10.92 -6.70
CA VAL A 297 4.41 10.65 -5.66
C VAL A 297 4.30 9.14 -5.37
N SER A 298 4.35 8.30 -6.42
CA SER A 298 4.27 6.84 -6.29
C SER A 298 5.42 6.23 -5.49
N GLU A 299 6.67 6.66 -5.72
CA GLU A 299 7.85 6.27 -4.94
C GLU A 299 7.73 6.71 -3.50
N SER A 300 7.27 7.96 -3.30
CA SER A 300 7.11 8.56 -1.98
C SER A 300 6.07 7.81 -1.15
N ASP A 301 4.94 7.45 -1.76
CA ASP A 301 3.84 6.71 -1.13
C ASP A 301 4.26 5.28 -0.82
N LEU A 302 4.87 4.57 -1.78
CA LEU A 302 5.36 3.21 -1.57
C LEU A 302 6.41 3.17 -0.46
N LEU A 303 7.37 4.11 -0.45
CA LEU A 303 8.38 4.21 0.61
C LEU A 303 7.73 4.45 1.98
N ARG A 304 6.73 5.35 2.06
CA ARG A 304 5.99 5.58 3.31
C ARG A 304 5.24 4.34 3.77
N VAL A 305 4.64 3.56 2.87
CA VAL A 305 3.95 2.29 3.21
C VAL A 305 4.93 1.24 3.71
N ILE A 306 6.06 1.06 3.04
CA ILE A 306 7.13 0.17 3.50
C ILE A 306 7.55 0.59 4.92
N SER A 307 7.72 1.88 5.15
CA SER A 307 8.12 2.43 6.46
C SER A 307 7.09 2.17 7.56
N LEU A 308 5.81 2.38 7.28
CA LEU A 308 4.69 2.05 8.17
C LEU A 308 4.65 0.55 8.45
N THR A 309 4.94 -0.27 7.44
CA THR A 309 4.95 -1.74 7.56
C THR A 309 6.00 -2.25 8.50
N LEU A 310 7.20 -1.71 8.38
CA LEU A 310 8.32 -2.14 9.20
C LEU A 310 8.23 -1.57 10.63
N GLY A 311 7.30 -0.64 10.91
CA GLY A 311 7.17 0.03 12.20
C GLY A 311 8.14 1.20 12.35
N CYS A 312 8.55 1.80 11.23
CA CYS A 312 9.48 2.91 11.13
C CYS A 312 8.84 4.06 10.32
N PRO A 313 7.73 4.66 10.77
CA PRO A 313 6.94 5.57 9.96
C PRO A 313 7.73 6.80 9.52
N LEU A 314 7.68 7.09 8.22
CA LEU A 314 8.25 8.31 7.62
C LEU A 314 7.16 9.39 7.47
N PRO A 315 7.48 10.67 7.78
CA PRO A 315 6.60 11.78 7.47
C PRO A 315 6.43 11.94 5.95
N PRO A 316 5.41 12.67 5.48
CA PRO A 316 5.27 13.01 4.07
C PRO A 316 6.49 13.80 3.59
N PHE A 317 7.01 13.46 2.41
CA PHE A 317 8.14 14.17 1.82
C PHE A 317 7.71 15.55 1.32
N LEU A 318 8.49 16.58 1.67
CA LEU A 318 8.22 17.95 1.29
C LEU A 318 8.78 18.26 -0.12
N PRO A 319 8.02 18.97 -0.98
CA PRO A 319 8.49 19.46 -2.28
C PRO A 319 9.47 20.65 -2.19
#